data_AF-A0A914CA83-F1
#
_entry.id   AF-A0A914CA83-F1
#
_cell.length_a   1.000
_cell.length_b   1.000
_cell.length_c   1.000
_cell.angle_alpha   90.00
_cell.angle_beta   90.00
_cell.angle_gamma   90.00
#
_symmetry.space_group_name_H-M   'P 1'
#
loop_
_entity.id
_entity.type
_entity.pdbx_description
1 polymer ?
#
loop_
_entity_poly.entity_id
_entity_poly.type
_entity_poly.pdbx_seq_one_letter_code
_entity_poly.pdbx_strand_id
1 'polypeptide(L)' 'MDEGVCMTICAICGDRATGKHFGAISCHSCKGFFRRTIRLGYKYKCRFVENCKVDKSKI' A
#
# COMPACT_ATOMS: atom_id res chain seq x y z
N MET A 1 -7.63 -1.75 -24.61
CA MET A 1 -8.18 -0.38 -24.60
C MET A 1 -7.95 0.15 -23.18
N ASP A 2 -6.76 0.70 -22.93
CA ASP A 2 -6.39 1.27 -21.63
C ASP A 2 -6.90 2.73 -21.56
N GLU A 3 -8.18 2.85 -21.22
CA GLU A 3 -8.83 4.12 -20.87
C GLU A 3 -8.17 4.72 -19.61
N GLY A 4 -7.45 5.83 -19.77
CA GLY A 4 -7.48 6.92 -18.79
C GLY A 4 -6.94 6.66 -17.37
N VAL A 5 -5.92 5.82 -17.17
CA VAL A 5 -5.24 5.75 -15.88
C VAL A 5 -4.47 7.05 -15.65
N CYS A 6 -5.02 7.98 -14.86
CA CYS A 6 -4.19 8.98 -14.22
C CYS A 6 -3.07 8.22 -13.51
N MET A 7 -1.80 8.54 -13.82
CA MET A 7 -0.60 7.94 -13.25
C MET A 7 -0.54 8.23 -11.74
N THR A 8 -1.44 7.61 -10.98
CA THR A 8 -1.58 7.85 -9.56
C THR A 8 -0.55 7.01 -8.84
N ILE A 9 0.13 7.65 -7.92
CA ILE A 9 1.13 7.03 -7.06
C ILE A 9 0.43 6.52 -5.81
N CYS A 10 0.78 5.31 -5.39
CA CYS A 10 0.29 4.72 -4.14
C CYS A 10 0.69 5.64 -2.98
N ALA A 11 -0.30 6.13 -2.24
CA ALA A 11 -0.08 7.03 -1.11
C ALA A 11 0.65 6.38 0.07
N ILE A 12 0.89 5.06 0.02
CA ILE A 12 1.52 4.29 1.11
C ILE A 12 2.98 3.98 0.81
N CYS A 13 3.30 3.47 -0.38
CA CYS A 13 4.65 2.99 -0.72
C CYS A 13 5.25 3.63 -1.97
N GLY A 14 4.54 4.53 -2.65
CA GLY A 14 5.04 5.16 -3.87
C GLY A 14 5.01 4.30 -5.14
N ASP A 15 4.53 3.06 -5.10
CA ASP A 15 4.36 2.23 -6.32
C ASP A 15 3.21 2.73 -7.20
N ARG A 16 3.11 2.25 -8.43
CA ARG A 16 1.98 2.51 -9.33
C ARG A 16 0.67 2.07 -8.67
N ALA A 17 -0.23 3.03 -8.45
CA ALA A 17 -1.54 2.74 -7.90
C ALA A 17 -2.41 2.03 -8.94
N THR A 18 -3.36 1.24 -8.43
CA THR A 18 -4.40 0.62 -9.27
C THR A 18 -5.76 1.28 -9.07
N GLY A 19 -5.84 2.29 -8.19
CA GLY A 19 -7.06 3.03 -7.89
C GLY A 19 -7.24 3.28 -6.40
N LYS A 20 -8.45 3.69 -6.01
CA LYS A 20 -8.85 3.91 -4.62
C LYS A 20 -9.27 2.60 -3.98
N HIS A 21 -8.60 2.21 -2.89
CA HIS A 21 -8.97 1.05 -2.07
C HIS A 21 -9.06 1.48 -0.61
N PHE A 22 -10.17 1.15 0.06
CA PHE A 22 -10.40 1.47 1.48
C PHE A 22 -10.20 2.96 1.83
N GLY A 23 -10.56 3.85 0.90
CA GLY A 23 -10.45 5.30 1.11
C GLY A 23 -9.17 5.95 0.59
N ALA A 24 -8.12 5.18 0.26
CA ALA A 24 -6.83 5.70 -0.18
C ALA A 24 -6.43 5.23 -1.59
N ILE A 25 -5.76 6.10 -2.35
CA ILE A 25 -5.10 5.72 -3.61
C ILE A 25 -3.95 4.76 -3.28
N SER A 26 -4.03 3.53 -3.75
CA SER A 26 -3.08 2.48 -3.37
C SER A 26 -2.81 1.45 -4.46
N CYS A 27 -1.66 0.77 -4.36
CA CYS A 27 -1.28 -0.32 -5.25
C CYS A 27 -1.90 -1.66 -4.79
N HIS A 28 -1.77 -2.70 -5.63
CA HIS A 28 -2.29 -4.04 -5.34
C HIS A 28 -1.73 -4.63 -4.03
N SER A 29 -0.44 -4.42 -3.77
CA SER A 29 0.25 -4.94 -2.60
C SER A 29 -0.22 -4.28 -1.30
N CYS A 30 -0.33 -2.94 -1.27
CA CYS A 30 -0.82 -2.21 -0.09
C CYS A 30 -2.29 -2.54 0.22
N LYS A 31 -3.13 -2.63 -0.82
CA LYS A 31 -4.52 -3.12 -0.70
C LYS A 31 -4.55 -4.50 -0.05
N GLY A 32 -3.76 -5.44 -0.56
CA GLY A 32 -3.73 -6.83 -0.08
C GLY A 32 -3.15 -6.96 1.32
N PHE A 33 -2.13 -6.16 1.66
CA PHE A 33 -1.58 -6.07 3.01
C PHE A 33 -2.66 -5.64 4.01
N PHE A 34 -3.26 -4.46 3.79
CA PHE A 34 -4.29 -3.91 4.68
C PHE A 34 -5.45 -4.88 4.90
N ARG A 35 -5.99 -5.47 3.82
CA ARG A 35 -7.08 -6.45 3.92
C ARG A 35 -6.72 -7.68 4.77
N ARG A 36 -5.49 -8.22 4.63
CA ARG A 36 -5.03 -9.37 5.41
C ARG A 36 -4.83 -9.01 6.87
N THR A 37 -4.22 -7.87 7.16
CA THR A 37 -3.99 -7.39 8.52
C THR A 37 -5.30 -7.30 9.29
N ILE A 38 -6.33 -6.67 8.70
CA ILE A 38 -7.64 -6.52 9.36
C ILE A 38 -8.34 -7.86 9.50
N ARG A 39 -8.43 -8.67 8.44
CA ARG A 39 -9.17 -9.94 8.48
C ARG A 39 -8.57 -10.98 9.42
N LEU A 40 -7.24 -11.00 9.55
CA LEU A 40 -6.53 -11.96 10.39
C LEU A 40 -6.17 -11.40 11.76
N GLY A 41 -6.50 -10.13 12.03
CA GLY A 41 -6.20 -9.48 13.31
C GLY A 41 -4.69 -9.37 13.60
N TYR A 42 -3.86 -9.23 12.57
CA TYR A 42 -2.41 -9.17 12.77
C TYR A 42 -1.99 -7.93 13.55
N LYS A 43 -1.24 -8.15 14.63
CA LYS A 43 -0.59 -7.11 15.42
C LYS A 43 0.91 -7.13 15.12
N TYR A 44 1.39 -6.12 14.41
CA TYR A 44 2.81 -5.99 14.10
C TYR A 44 3.53 -5.22 15.20
N LYS A 45 4.77 -5.63 15.50
CA LYS A 45 5.71 -4.84 16.31
C LYS A 45 6.81 -4.32 15.40
N CYS A 46 7.07 -3.01 15.43
CA CYS A 46 8.18 -2.45 14.68
C CYS A 46 9.51 -3.03 15.18
N ARG A 47 10.42 -3.36 14.26
CA ARG A 47 11.78 -3.80 14.60
C ARG A 47 12.71 -2.64 14.97
N PHE A 48 12.28 -1.42 14.69
CA PHE A 48 13.02 -0.18 14.89
C PHE A 48 12.18 0.80 15.73
N VAL A 49 12.35 2.11 15.53
CA VAL A 49 11.71 3.18 16.31
C VAL A 49 10.44 3.75 15.67
N GLU A 50 9.64 2.90 15.01
CA GLU A 50 8.34 3.26 14.41
C GLU A 50 8.33 4.38 13.35
N ASN A 51 9.50 4.89 12.94
CA ASN A 51 9.66 5.89 11.89
C ASN A 51 10.19 5.28 10.58
N CYS A 52 9.68 4.11 10.19
CA CYS A 52 10.13 3.40 9.00
C CYS A 52 9.61 4.09 7.73
N LYS A 53 10.52 4.49 6.83
CA LYS A 53 10.14 4.89 5.47
C LYS A 53 9.60 3.67 4.73
N VAL A 54 8.35 3.75 4.29
CA VAL A 54 7.72 2.71 3.47
C VAL A 54 7.84 3.11 2.01
N ASP A 55 8.60 2.34 1.24
CA ASP A 55 8.73 2.52 -0.19
C ASP A 55 8.69 1.18 -0.93
N LYS A 56 8.63 1.23 -2.27
CA LYS A 56 8.61 0.05 -3.14
C LYS A 56 9.95 -0.70 -3.15
N SER A 57 11.02 -0.15 -2.56
CA SER A 57 12.37 -0.66 -2.75
C SER A 57 12.40 -2.16 -2.49
N LYS A 58 12.84 -2.91 -3.50
CA LYS A 58 13.11 -4.33 -3.38
C LYS A 58 14.33 -4.44 -2.48
N ILE A 59 14.11 -4.71 -1.19
CA ILE A 59 15.14 -5.28 -0.32
C ILE A 59 15.58 -6.60 -0.95
#